data_AF-A0A2V8DDM8-F1
#
_entry.id   AF-A0A2V8DDM8-F1
#
_cell.length_a   1.000
_cell.length_b   1.000
_cell.length_c   1.000
_cell.angle_alpha   90.00
_cell.angle_beta   90.00
_cell.angle_gamma   90.00
#
_symmetry.space_group_name_H-M   'P 1'
#
loop_
_entity.id
_entity.type
_entity.pdbx_description
1 polymer ?
#
loop_
_entity_poly.entity_id
_entity_poly.type
_entity_poly.pdbx_seq_one_letter_code
_entity_poly.pdbx_strand_id
1 'polypeptide(L)'
;MYGVQTISEHLFRKSADTVTLPEAALIAGLIRAPSALSPWSNYDGALDRSHLVLARMRELGFITAAEEQAAKRVRPRIQPYRQPADARAGWAKEFLRQQFRNEFGGDHPPDWQVHTTFRPSIQDAAERAVSAGLERLRRPGLEAALVAIDPATGDILAMVGGANYQRSTFNRATRSRRQPGSAFKPFVYAAALERGYSPVSVLTNLRHVSAPENPEWNPRSSEGDPDQLTLRAALFESNNAAAADLQQQVGSRNVLSLASDAGLSSLPNVPSLALGTGLVSPLELTAAFTVFPGGGEVARPRGMTGVFDATGSQVWDRPVVRERVIREEVAFQMTSMLRDVIERGTGAPARSLGVRSAVAGKTGTTDEYRDAWFVGFSQSVVAGVWVGFDQPASIGHDAYGARVALPIWADFMKRTARELPPTDFRVPASLDAEELCS
;
A
#
# COMPACT_ATOMS: atom_id res chain seq x y z
N MET A 1 12.02 10.20 -23.10
CA MET A 1 13.08 9.55 -23.91
C MET A 1 13.99 10.66 -24.41
N TYR A 2 15.28 10.58 -24.12
CA TYR A 2 16.26 11.62 -24.48
C TYR A 2 17.37 10.98 -25.32
N GLY A 3 17.84 11.71 -26.34
CA GLY A 3 18.88 11.25 -27.27
C GLY A 3 18.35 10.65 -28.58
N VAL A 4 19.00 11.00 -29.70
CA VAL A 4 18.65 10.52 -31.06
C VAL A 4 18.79 9.00 -31.17
N GLN A 5 19.85 8.43 -30.56
CA GLN A 5 20.05 6.98 -30.46
C GLN A 5 18.86 6.28 -29.81
N THR A 6 18.48 6.72 -28.61
CA THR A 6 17.38 6.14 -27.83
C THR A 6 16.05 6.19 -28.59
N ILE A 7 15.75 7.31 -29.27
CA ILE A 7 14.52 7.48 -30.04
C ILE A 7 14.53 6.57 -31.28
N SER A 8 15.66 6.48 -31.99
CA SER A 8 15.82 5.61 -33.15
C SER A 8 15.61 4.13 -32.79
N GLU A 9 16.19 3.67 -31.69
CA GLU A 9 16.01 2.29 -31.21
C GLU A 9 14.55 2.00 -30.84
N HIS A 10 13.86 2.95 -30.21
CA HIS A 10 12.45 2.80 -29.84
C HIS A 10 11.51 2.83 -31.03
N LEU A 11 11.70 3.75 -31.98
CA LEU A 11 10.82 3.88 -33.14
C LEU A 11 11.10 2.80 -34.20
N PHE A 12 12.37 2.44 -34.43
CA PHE A 12 12.76 1.66 -35.62
C PHE A 12 13.55 0.38 -35.32
N ARG A 13 14.03 0.18 -34.07
CA ARG A 13 15.04 -0.85 -33.71
C ARG A 13 16.31 -0.76 -34.55
N LYS A 14 16.72 0.47 -34.83
CA LYS A 14 17.92 0.79 -35.59
C LYS A 14 18.82 1.70 -34.77
N SER A 15 20.13 1.54 -34.96
CA SER A 15 21.09 2.52 -34.46
C SER A 15 20.95 3.83 -35.24
N ALA A 16 21.19 4.98 -34.60
CA ALA A 16 20.93 6.29 -35.20
C ALA A 16 21.77 6.60 -36.44
N ASP A 17 22.90 5.92 -36.64
CA ASP A 17 23.75 5.99 -37.83
C ASP A 17 23.19 5.18 -39.02
N THR A 18 22.18 4.33 -38.79
CA THR A 18 21.59 3.44 -39.81
C THR A 18 20.17 3.82 -40.22
N VAL A 19 19.63 4.93 -39.70
CA VAL A 19 18.30 5.40 -40.08
C VAL A 19 18.29 5.98 -41.50
N THR A 20 17.18 5.76 -42.20
CA THR A 20 16.96 6.32 -43.54
C THR A 20 16.62 7.81 -43.46
N LEU A 21 16.79 8.56 -44.56
CA LEU A 21 16.42 9.98 -44.65
C LEU A 21 15.00 10.32 -44.11
N PRO A 22 13.92 9.59 -44.46
CA PRO A 22 12.59 9.86 -43.90
C PRO A 22 12.48 9.52 -42.40
N GLU A 23 13.19 8.49 -41.91
CA GLU A 23 13.26 8.17 -40.48
C GLU A 23 14.00 9.25 -39.68
N ALA A 24 15.12 9.75 -40.22
CA ALA A 24 15.89 10.85 -39.64
C ALA A 24 15.07 12.15 -39.58
N ALA A 25 14.37 12.48 -40.67
CA ALA A 25 13.49 13.64 -40.72
C ALA A 25 12.33 13.53 -39.74
N LEU A 26 11.78 12.33 -39.53
CA LEU A 26 10.76 12.08 -38.52
C LEU A 26 11.32 12.37 -37.12
N ILE A 27 12.46 11.78 -36.75
CA ILE A 27 13.11 12.01 -35.44
C ILE A 27 13.40 13.50 -35.21
N ALA A 28 14.00 14.17 -36.19
CA ALA A 28 14.32 15.59 -36.12
C ALA A 28 13.06 16.46 -35.98
N GLY A 29 11.96 16.06 -36.62
CA GLY A 29 10.67 16.74 -36.52
C GLY A 29 10.10 16.75 -35.09
N LEU A 30 10.36 15.69 -34.32
CA LEU A 30 9.86 15.53 -32.95
C LEU A 30 10.48 16.53 -31.96
N ILE A 31 11.71 16.99 -32.20
CA ILE A 31 12.47 17.85 -31.26
C ILE A 31 11.68 19.10 -30.85
N ARG A 32 10.92 19.69 -31.79
CA ARG A 32 10.15 20.92 -31.53
C ARG A 32 9.00 20.72 -30.55
N ALA A 33 8.33 19.56 -30.58
CA ALA A 33 7.13 19.31 -29.80
C ALA A 33 6.92 17.80 -29.57
N PRO A 34 7.79 17.13 -28.80
CA PRO A 34 7.85 15.67 -28.72
C PRO A 34 6.58 15.04 -28.15
N SER A 35 5.88 15.73 -27.25
CA SER A 35 4.61 15.23 -26.68
C SER A 35 3.43 15.36 -27.64
N ALA A 36 3.30 16.51 -28.33
CA ALA A 36 2.18 16.76 -29.25
C ALA A 36 2.32 16.02 -30.59
N LEU A 37 3.57 15.76 -31.00
CA LEU A 37 3.91 15.06 -32.24
C LEU A 37 4.38 13.63 -31.97
N SER A 38 4.07 13.04 -30.82
CA SER A 38 4.44 11.66 -30.51
C SER A 38 3.92 10.71 -31.61
N PRO A 39 4.79 9.94 -32.30
CA PRO A 39 4.36 9.07 -33.39
C PRO A 39 3.38 7.97 -32.97
N TRP A 40 3.28 7.66 -31.68
CA TRP A 40 2.36 6.64 -31.16
C TRP A 40 0.94 7.17 -30.90
N SER A 41 0.77 8.48 -30.72
CA SER A 41 -0.53 9.11 -30.50
C SER A 41 -0.98 10.00 -31.66
N ASN A 42 -0.02 10.57 -32.41
CA ASN A 42 -0.23 11.49 -33.51
C ASN A 42 0.79 11.23 -34.63
N TYR A 43 0.67 10.07 -35.28
CA TYR A 43 1.59 9.66 -36.34
C TYR A 43 1.54 10.60 -37.55
N ASP A 44 0.33 10.98 -37.99
CA ASP A 44 0.17 11.84 -39.17
C ASP A 44 0.75 13.24 -38.92
N GLY A 45 0.53 13.83 -37.74
CA GLY A 45 1.14 15.11 -37.39
C GLY A 45 2.68 15.04 -37.31
N ALA A 46 3.22 13.92 -36.82
CA ALA A 46 4.66 13.67 -36.83
C ALA A 46 5.21 13.59 -38.27
N LEU A 47 4.48 12.92 -39.16
CA LEU A 47 4.84 12.77 -40.57
C LEU A 47 4.80 14.12 -41.30
N ASP A 48 3.76 14.91 -41.13
CA ASP A 48 3.66 16.26 -41.70
C ASP A 48 4.81 17.15 -41.22
N ARG A 49 5.17 17.03 -39.94
CA ARG A 49 6.33 17.74 -39.41
C ARG A 49 7.63 17.29 -40.06
N SER A 50 7.79 15.99 -40.31
CA SER A 50 8.98 15.46 -41.01
C SER A 50 9.12 16.01 -42.42
N HIS A 51 8.01 16.27 -43.13
CA HIS A 51 8.04 16.88 -44.46
C HIS A 51 8.57 18.31 -44.45
N LEU A 52 8.30 19.07 -43.38
CA LEU A 52 8.87 20.40 -43.19
C LEU A 52 10.38 20.33 -42.94
N VAL A 53 10.85 19.29 -42.23
CA VAL A 53 12.29 19.06 -42.04
C VAL A 53 12.96 18.73 -43.37
N LEU A 54 12.37 17.85 -44.18
CA LEU A 54 12.89 17.52 -45.52
C LEU A 54 12.96 18.76 -46.43
N ALA A 55 11.91 19.58 -46.44
CA ALA A 55 11.90 20.84 -47.21
C ALA A 55 13.05 21.77 -46.77
N ARG A 56 13.27 21.89 -45.46
CA ARG A 56 14.34 22.71 -44.91
C ARG A 56 15.73 22.16 -45.22
N MET A 57 15.90 20.83 -45.17
CA MET A 57 17.16 20.17 -45.56
C MET A 57 17.51 20.46 -47.02
N ARG A 58 16.51 20.44 -47.92
CA ARG A 58 16.70 20.81 -49.31
C ARG A 58 17.09 22.29 -49.48
N GLU A 59 16.36 23.20 -48.82
CA GLU A 59 16.68 24.65 -48.88
C GLU A 59 18.11 24.96 -48.44
N LEU A 60 18.63 24.20 -47.48
CA LEU A 60 19.98 24.33 -46.97
C LEU A 60 21.03 23.52 -47.78
N GLY A 61 20.61 22.80 -48.82
CA GLY A 61 21.49 22.04 -49.69
C GLY A 61 21.96 20.68 -49.15
N PHE A 62 21.35 20.17 -48.07
CA PHE A 62 21.70 18.85 -47.52
C PHE A 62 21.13 17.68 -48.33
N ILE A 63 20.06 17.90 -49.09
CA ILE A 63 19.42 16.91 -49.97
C ILE A 63 18.97 17.57 -51.28
N THR A 64 18.85 16.77 -52.34
CA THR A 64 18.30 17.17 -53.64
C THR A 64 16.76 17.19 -53.64
N ALA A 65 16.17 17.87 -54.64
CA ALA A 65 14.71 17.84 -54.83
C ALA A 65 14.18 16.43 -55.12
N ALA A 66 14.96 15.58 -55.80
CA ALA A 66 14.57 14.20 -56.06
C ALA A 66 14.54 13.36 -54.77
N GLU A 67 15.52 13.53 -53.89
CA GLU A 67 15.57 12.85 -52.59
C GLU A 67 14.46 13.33 -51.65
N GLU A 68 14.14 14.63 -51.65
CA GLU A 68 12.99 15.17 -50.91
C GLU A 68 11.68 14.47 -51.35
N GLN A 69 11.43 14.40 -52.65
CA GLN A 69 10.22 13.78 -53.19
C GLN A 69 10.17 12.27 -52.95
N ALA A 70 11.31 11.59 -53.03
CA ALA A 70 11.41 10.17 -52.71
C ALA A 70 11.13 9.92 -51.21
N ALA A 71 11.73 10.71 -50.31
CA ALA A 71 11.55 10.58 -48.88
C ALA A 71 10.10 10.85 -48.44
N LYS A 72 9.42 11.85 -49.01
CA LYS A 72 8.00 12.15 -48.72
C LYS A 72 7.02 11.05 -49.11
N ARG A 73 7.41 10.13 -50.02
CA ARG A 73 6.59 8.97 -50.40
C ARG A 73 6.71 7.81 -49.43
N VAL A 74 7.70 7.83 -48.55
CA VAL A 74 7.94 6.77 -47.57
C VAL A 74 7.23 7.13 -46.27
N ARG A 75 6.34 6.27 -45.79
CA ARG A 75 5.84 6.30 -44.41
C ARG A 75 6.70 5.39 -43.52
N PRO A 76 7.56 5.92 -42.63
CA PRO A 76 8.41 5.09 -41.79
C PRO A 76 7.61 4.16 -40.88
N ARG A 77 7.83 2.84 -40.97
CA ARG A 77 7.16 1.89 -40.09
C ARG A 77 7.73 2.03 -38.67
N ILE A 78 6.89 2.50 -37.74
CA ILE A 78 7.27 2.60 -36.33
C ILE A 78 6.91 1.31 -35.58
N GLN A 79 7.70 1.00 -34.55
CA GLN A 79 7.39 -0.04 -33.59
C GLN A 79 6.23 0.42 -32.70
N PRO A 80 5.36 -0.49 -32.24
CA PRO A 80 4.38 -0.20 -31.19
C PRO A 80 5.08 0.36 -29.96
N TYR A 81 4.43 1.28 -29.25
CA TYR A 81 4.97 1.83 -28.00
C TYR A 81 5.18 0.69 -27.00
N ARG A 82 6.44 0.36 -26.71
CA ARG A 82 6.76 -0.47 -25.56
C ARG A 82 6.77 0.46 -24.36
N GLN A 83 5.77 0.34 -23.49
CA GLN A 83 5.99 0.70 -22.09
C GLN A 83 7.25 -0.04 -21.61
N PRO A 84 8.08 0.55 -20.74
CA PRO A 84 9.25 -0.14 -20.20
C PRO A 84 8.83 -1.53 -19.75
N ALA A 85 9.50 -2.54 -20.31
CA ALA A 85 9.05 -3.92 -20.33
C ALA A 85 9.15 -4.66 -18.99
N ASP A 86 9.02 -3.97 -17.87
CA ASP A 86 9.05 -4.58 -16.55
C ASP A 86 7.92 -4.04 -15.67
N ALA A 87 6.71 -4.59 -15.90
CA ALA A 87 5.55 -4.38 -15.04
C ALA A 87 5.78 -4.88 -13.60
N ARG A 88 6.80 -5.73 -13.41
CA ARG A 88 7.28 -6.16 -12.10
C ARG A 88 7.70 -4.94 -11.29
N ALA A 89 7.27 -4.92 -10.03
CA ALA A 89 7.48 -3.81 -9.12
C ALA A 89 6.98 -2.46 -9.68
N GLY A 90 6.02 -2.43 -10.61
CA GLY A 90 5.59 -1.23 -11.31
C GLY A 90 5.11 -0.12 -10.34
N TRP A 91 4.24 -0.48 -9.38
CA TRP A 91 3.76 0.47 -8.38
C TRP A 91 4.86 0.94 -7.42
N ALA A 92 5.80 0.05 -7.05
CA ALA A 92 6.95 0.40 -6.21
C ALA A 92 7.88 1.39 -6.93
N LYS A 93 8.21 1.12 -8.20
CA LYS A 93 9.02 2.01 -9.05
C LYS A 93 8.37 3.38 -9.19
N GLU A 94 7.06 3.44 -9.49
CA GLU A 94 6.37 4.73 -9.61
C GLU A 94 6.28 5.48 -8.27
N PHE A 95 6.06 4.76 -7.16
CA PHE A 95 6.10 5.34 -5.82
C PHE A 95 7.47 5.97 -5.53
N LEU A 96 8.56 5.27 -5.80
CA LEU A 96 9.93 5.78 -5.63
C LEU A 96 10.22 6.99 -6.53
N ARG A 97 9.77 6.95 -7.79
CA ARG A 97 9.87 8.11 -8.69
C ARG A 97 9.13 9.32 -8.14
N GLN A 98 7.92 9.13 -7.62
CA GLN A 98 7.16 10.21 -7.00
C GLN A 98 7.84 10.75 -5.73
N GLN A 99 8.39 9.88 -4.88
CA GLN A 99 9.17 10.32 -3.72
C GLN A 99 10.39 11.14 -4.14
N PHE A 100 11.14 10.67 -5.13
CA PHE A 100 12.28 11.40 -5.69
C PHE A 100 11.87 12.78 -6.22
N ARG A 101 10.80 12.86 -7.02
CA ARG A 101 10.30 14.14 -7.55
C ARG A 101 9.90 15.11 -6.44
N ASN A 102 9.25 14.62 -5.39
CA ASN A 102 8.83 15.47 -4.28
C ASN A 102 10.03 16.07 -3.54
N GLU A 103 11.14 15.33 -3.45
CA GLU A 103 12.35 15.78 -2.78
C GLU A 103 13.21 16.70 -3.65
N PHE A 104 13.40 16.37 -4.94
CA PHE A 104 14.36 17.05 -5.82
C PHE A 104 13.72 17.91 -6.92
N GLY A 105 12.39 17.98 -7.02
CA GLY A 105 11.66 18.83 -7.96
C GLY A 105 11.67 18.36 -9.43
N GLY A 106 12.19 17.16 -9.73
CA GLY A 106 12.30 16.64 -11.10
C GLY A 106 12.55 15.13 -11.18
N ASP A 107 12.52 14.60 -12.40
CA ASP A 107 12.65 13.15 -12.71
C ASP A 107 14.07 12.77 -13.20
N HIS A 108 15.06 13.68 -13.09
CA HIS A 108 16.38 13.54 -13.70
C HIS A 108 17.50 13.78 -12.72
N PRO A 109 18.36 12.77 -12.59
CA PRO A 109 19.77 13.08 -12.78
C PRO A 109 20.42 12.05 -13.74
N PRO A 110 21.20 12.47 -14.74
CA PRO A 110 22.06 11.52 -15.44
C PRO A 110 23.06 10.98 -14.42
N ASP A 111 23.01 9.67 -14.22
CA ASP A 111 23.93 8.84 -13.44
C ASP A 111 23.84 8.88 -11.89
N TRP A 112 22.75 9.41 -11.31
CA TRP A 112 22.54 9.26 -9.86
C TRP A 112 22.00 7.88 -9.50
N GLN A 113 22.40 7.40 -8.32
CA GLN A 113 21.96 6.13 -7.76
C GLN A 113 21.02 6.37 -6.58
N VAL A 114 19.85 5.73 -6.60
CA VAL A 114 18.88 5.78 -5.50
C VAL A 114 18.91 4.45 -4.77
N HIS A 115 19.29 4.47 -3.50
CA HIS A 115 19.19 3.32 -2.62
C HIS A 115 17.79 3.26 -2.02
N THR A 116 17.15 2.10 -2.14
CA THR A 116 15.74 1.90 -1.77
C THR A 116 15.60 0.78 -0.75
N THR A 117 14.46 0.75 -0.08
CA THR A 117 14.12 -0.24 0.94
C THR A 117 13.48 -1.51 0.38
N PHE A 118 13.07 -1.50 -0.89
CA PHE A 118 12.37 -2.60 -1.53
C PHE A 118 13.28 -3.80 -1.72
N ARG A 119 12.80 -4.98 -1.32
CA ARG A 119 13.52 -6.25 -1.51
C ARG A 119 12.89 -7.03 -2.67
N PRO A 120 13.63 -7.32 -3.77
CA PRO A 120 13.06 -7.94 -4.96
C PRO A 120 12.29 -9.25 -4.70
N SER A 121 12.82 -10.14 -3.87
CA SER A 121 12.17 -11.41 -3.50
C SER A 121 10.87 -11.21 -2.70
N ILE A 122 10.85 -10.24 -1.79
CA ILE A 122 9.67 -9.89 -0.99
C ILE A 122 8.60 -9.23 -1.87
N GLN A 123 9.02 -8.36 -2.79
CA GLN A 123 8.15 -7.75 -3.79
C GLN A 123 7.49 -8.82 -4.68
N ASP A 124 8.26 -9.79 -5.19
CA ASP A 124 7.69 -10.89 -5.98
C ASP A 124 6.73 -11.76 -5.19
N ALA A 125 7.00 -11.97 -3.90
CA ALA A 125 6.13 -12.72 -3.02
C ALA A 125 4.80 -11.98 -2.82
N ALA A 126 4.84 -10.66 -2.65
CA ALA A 126 3.65 -9.81 -2.56
C ALA A 126 2.81 -9.83 -3.85
N GLU A 127 3.44 -9.66 -5.01
CA GLU A 127 2.76 -9.70 -6.31
C GLU A 127 2.09 -11.06 -6.56
N ARG A 128 2.79 -12.16 -6.26
CA ARG A 128 2.25 -13.52 -6.39
C ARG A 128 1.10 -13.78 -5.42
N ALA A 129 1.20 -13.34 -4.17
CA ALA A 129 0.15 -13.52 -3.18
C ALA A 129 -1.14 -12.77 -3.59
N VAL A 130 -0.99 -11.54 -4.10
CA VAL A 130 -2.12 -10.74 -4.59
C VAL A 130 -2.75 -11.39 -5.83
N SER A 131 -1.95 -11.77 -6.84
CA SER A 131 -2.45 -12.42 -8.06
C SER A 131 -3.21 -13.70 -7.73
N ALA A 132 -2.59 -14.62 -6.98
CA ALA A 132 -3.19 -15.90 -6.62
C ALA A 132 -4.46 -15.72 -5.77
N GLY A 133 -4.48 -14.73 -4.88
CA GLY A 133 -5.66 -14.43 -4.07
C GLY A 133 -6.85 -13.91 -4.89
N LEU A 134 -6.61 -12.99 -5.82
CA LEU A 134 -7.65 -12.48 -6.72
C LEU A 134 -8.13 -13.55 -7.69
N GLU A 135 -7.22 -14.36 -8.24
CA GLU A 135 -7.56 -15.51 -9.08
C GLU A 135 -8.44 -16.53 -8.36
N ARG A 136 -8.18 -16.79 -7.07
CA ARG A 136 -9.03 -17.66 -6.23
C ARG A 136 -10.43 -17.09 -6.02
N LEU A 137 -10.55 -15.77 -5.87
CA LEU A 137 -11.84 -15.11 -5.67
C LEU A 137 -12.69 -15.09 -6.95
N ARG A 138 -12.06 -15.11 -8.14
CA ARG A 138 -12.73 -15.15 -9.46
C ARG A 138 -13.79 -14.07 -9.66
N ARG A 139 -13.55 -12.86 -9.15
CA ARG A 139 -14.46 -11.71 -9.28
C ARG A 139 -13.89 -10.68 -10.24
N PRO A 140 -14.49 -10.50 -11.44
CA PRO A 140 -14.05 -9.48 -12.39
C PRO A 140 -14.08 -8.08 -11.79
N GLY A 141 -13.06 -7.27 -12.09
CA GLY A 141 -12.96 -5.88 -11.61
C GLY A 141 -12.54 -5.72 -10.14
N LEU A 142 -12.37 -6.82 -9.40
CA LEU A 142 -11.88 -6.76 -8.02
C LEU A 142 -10.40 -6.40 -7.99
N GLU A 143 -10.03 -5.46 -7.12
CA GLU A 143 -8.67 -4.98 -6.95
C GLU A 143 -8.18 -5.31 -5.54
N ALA A 144 -6.86 -5.30 -5.36
CA ALA A 144 -6.23 -5.49 -4.06
C ALA A 144 -4.97 -4.65 -3.93
N ALA A 145 -4.59 -4.36 -2.69
CA ALA A 145 -3.34 -3.70 -2.36
C ALA A 145 -2.65 -4.45 -1.23
N LEU A 146 -1.32 -4.51 -1.26
CA LEU A 146 -0.49 -5.09 -0.21
C LEU A 146 0.69 -4.16 0.07
N VAL A 147 0.92 -3.87 1.35
CA VAL A 147 2.10 -3.14 1.82
C VAL A 147 2.79 -3.99 2.88
N ALA A 148 4.12 -4.11 2.81
CA ALA A 148 4.93 -4.77 3.82
C ALA A 148 6.00 -3.82 4.34
N ILE A 149 6.10 -3.67 5.65
CA ILE A 149 6.99 -2.72 6.33
C ILE A 149 7.80 -3.46 7.39
N ASP A 150 9.10 -3.17 7.47
CA ASP A 150 9.93 -3.55 8.61
C ASP A 150 9.56 -2.66 9.82
N PRO A 151 9.03 -3.23 10.92
CA PRO A 151 8.61 -2.42 12.07
C PRO A 151 9.76 -1.77 12.85
N ALA A 152 11.00 -2.24 12.68
CA ALA A 152 12.16 -1.68 13.36
C ALA A 152 12.68 -0.42 12.67
N THR A 153 12.59 -0.35 11.33
CA THR A 153 13.20 0.74 10.54
C THR A 153 12.18 1.62 9.82
N GLY A 154 10.96 1.14 9.62
CA GLY A 154 9.97 1.79 8.75
C GLY A 154 10.23 1.55 7.26
N ASP A 155 11.16 0.64 6.93
CA ASP A 155 11.50 0.32 5.55
C ASP A 155 10.32 -0.35 4.84
N ILE A 156 9.86 0.23 3.73
CA ILE A 156 8.86 -0.39 2.86
C ILE A 156 9.52 -1.50 2.05
N LEU A 157 9.29 -2.75 2.45
CA LEU A 157 9.92 -3.93 1.85
C LEU A 157 9.25 -4.35 0.54
N ALA A 158 7.94 -4.17 0.44
CA ALA A 158 7.14 -4.46 -0.75
C ALA A 158 5.87 -3.60 -0.83
N MET A 159 5.42 -3.34 -2.06
CA MET A 159 4.20 -2.57 -2.35
C MET A 159 3.53 -3.09 -3.63
N VAL A 160 2.25 -3.44 -3.51
CA VAL A 160 1.38 -3.80 -4.63
C VAL A 160 0.16 -2.90 -4.59
N GLY A 161 -0.11 -2.20 -5.70
CA GLY A 161 -1.17 -1.18 -5.79
C GLY A 161 -2.43 -1.62 -6.54
N GLY A 162 -2.49 -2.86 -7.01
CA GLY A 162 -3.61 -3.38 -7.78
C GLY A 162 -3.39 -4.81 -8.25
N ALA A 163 -4.34 -5.31 -9.02
CA ALA A 163 -4.34 -6.66 -9.58
C ALA A 163 -3.40 -6.80 -10.79
N ASN A 164 -3.29 -5.76 -11.63
CA ASN A 164 -2.42 -5.78 -12.80
C ASN A 164 -1.96 -4.35 -13.16
N TYR A 165 -0.64 -4.13 -13.10
CA TYR A 165 -0.03 -2.82 -13.34
C TYR A 165 -0.20 -2.34 -14.79
N GLN A 166 -0.14 -3.25 -15.77
CA GLN A 166 -0.30 -2.92 -17.19
C GLN A 166 -1.73 -2.47 -17.51
N ARG A 167 -2.72 -2.96 -16.75
CA ARG A 167 -4.11 -2.52 -16.86
C ARG A 167 -4.37 -1.21 -16.12
N SER A 168 -3.76 -1.03 -14.95
CA SER A 168 -3.98 0.15 -14.11
C SER A 168 -2.72 0.49 -13.31
N THR A 169 -2.12 1.64 -13.62
CA THR A 169 -0.99 2.20 -12.85
C THR A 169 -1.42 2.93 -11.58
N PHE A 170 -2.73 3.11 -11.35
CA PHE A 170 -3.24 3.70 -10.11
C PHE A 170 -2.77 2.89 -8.89
N ASN A 171 -2.05 3.54 -7.97
CA ASN A 171 -1.47 2.90 -6.81
C ASN A 171 -2.44 2.96 -5.63
N ARG A 172 -3.23 1.90 -5.43
CA ARG A 172 -4.21 1.83 -4.32
C ARG A 172 -3.56 1.77 -2.96
N ALA A 173 -2.33 1.27 -2.85
CA ALA A 173 -1.60 1.19 -1.59
C ALA A 173 -1.37 2.56 -0.95
N THR A 174 -1.22 3.62 -1.78
CA THR A 174 -0.90 4.97 -1.31
C THR A 174 -1.99 6.00 -1.57
N ARG A 175 -2.78 5.82 -2.64
CA ARG A 175 -3.75 6.83 -3.10
C ARG A 175 -5.21 6.47 -2.82
N SER A 176 -5.53 5.20 -2.60
CA SER A 176 -6.92 4.79 -2.32
C SER A 176 -7.20 4.92 -0.84
N ARG A 177 -7.98 5.94 -0.46
CA ARG A 177 -8.46 6.10 0.92
C ARG A 177 -9.78 5.34 1.08
N ARG A 178 -9.80 4.38 1.99
CA ARG A 178 -10.91 3.44 2.23
C ARG A 178 -11.19 3.34 3.72
N GLN A 179 -12.39 2.89 4.07
CA GLN A 179 -12.74 2.64 5.46
C GLN A 179 -12.00 1.37 5.93
N PRO A 180 -11.21 1.40 7.03
CA PRO A 180 -10.54 0.22 7.56
C PRO A 180 -11.52 -0.74 8.27
N GLY A 181 -12.72 -0.27 8.61
CA GLY A 181 -13.68 -1.04 9.39
C GLY A 181 -13.08 -1.47 10.74
N SER A 182 -13.36 -2.72 11.13
CA SER A 182 -12.83 -3.31 12.37
C SER A 182 -11.30 -3.39 12.48
N ALA A 183 -10.53 -3.15 11.40
CA ALA A 183 -9.07 -3.04 11.49
C ALA A 183 -8.61 -1.79 12.25
N PHE A 184 -9.50 -0.83 12.52
CA PHE A 184 -9.21 0.34 13.36
C PHE A 184 -9.33 0.08 14.87
N LYS A 185 -10.09 -0.95 15.27
CA LYS A 185 -10.32 -1.28 16.70
C LYS A 185 -9.05 -1.34 17.55
N PRO A 186 -7.90 -1.86 17.08
CA PRO A 186 -6.68 -1.89 17.89
C PRO A 186 -6.27 -0.53 18.46
N PHE A 187 -6.53 0.58 17.77
CA PHE A 187 -6.23 1.93 18.26
C PHE A 187 -7.20 2.38 19.37
N VAL A 188 -8.47 1.99 19.29
CA VAL A 188 -9.46 2.23 20.36
C VAL A 188 -9.05 1.47 21.62
N TYR A 189 -8.67 0.21 21.47
CA TYR A 189 -8.28 -0.66 22.59
C TYR A 189 -6.94 -0.23 23.19
N ALA A 190 -5.97 0.17 22.37
CA ALA A 190 -4.71 0.74 22.85
C ALA A 190 -4.95 2.03 23.66
N ALA A 191 -5.86 2.90 23.21
CA ALA A 191 -6.20 4.13 23.94
C ALA A 191 -6.84 3.86 25.31
N ALA A 192 -7.59 2.75 25.44
CA ALA A 192 -8.13 2.29 26.72
C ALA A 192 -7.04 1.74 27.65
N LEU A 193 -6.16 0.88 27.14
CA LEU A 193 -5.05 0.33 27.92
C LEU A 193 -4.09 1.43 28.40
N GLU A 194 -3.85 2.48 27.60
CA GLU A 194 -3.10 3.67 28.04
C GLU A 194 -3.77 4.42 29.19
N ARG A 195 -5.07 4.21 29.41
CA ARG A 195 -5.86 4.82 30.50
C ARG A 195 -6.13 3.89 31.67
N GLY A 196 -5.37 2.81 31.77
CA GLY A 196 -5.43 1.91 32.94
C GLY A 196 -6.44 0.78 32.81
N TYR A 197 -7.07 0.59 31.65
CA TYR A 197 -7.72 -0.68 31.36
C TYR A 197 -6.67 -1.78 31.25
N SER A 198 -7.10 -3.01 31.48
CA SER A 198 -6.28 -4.21 31.28
C SER A 198 -6.99 -5.16 30.32
N PRO A 199 -6.28 -6.17 29.78
CA PRO A 199 -6.90 -7.20 28.95
C PRO A 199 -8.09 -7.92 29.60
N VAL A 200 -8.20 -7.89 30.93
CA VAL A 200 -9.28 -8.54 31.70
C VAL A 200 -10.31 -7.56 32.27
N SER A 201 -10.17 -6.25 32.01
CA SER A 201 -11.23 -5.29 32.32
C SER A 201 -12.53 -5.73 31.65
N VAL A 202 -13.62 -5.80 32.44
CA VAL A 202 -14.94 -6.23 31.97
C VAL A 202 -15.73 -5.02 31.48
N LEU A 203 -16.13 -5.06 30.22
CA LEU A 203 -17.11 -4.16 29.63
C LEU A 203 -18.49 -4.74 29.87
N THR A 204 -19.45 -3.92 30.27
CA THR A 204 -20.80 -4.34 30.65
C THR A 204 -21.86 -3.56 29.87
N ASN A 205 -23.11 -4.00 29.94
CA ASN A 205 -24.25 -3.34 29.29
C ASN A 205 -24.08 -3.22 27.76
N LEU A 206 -23.40 -4.20 27.14
CA LEU A 206 -23.05 -4.19 25.72
C LEU A 206 -24.29 -4.30 24.82
N ARG A 207 -25.43 -4.75 25.33
CA ARG A 207 -26.69 -4.83 24.56
C ARG A 207 -27.40 -3.49 24.40
N HIS A 208 -27.01 -2.47 25.16
CA HIS A 208 -27.71 -1.17 25.20
C HIS A 208 -26.80 0.01 24.84
N VAL A 209 -25.71 -0.25 24.12
CA VAL A 209 -24.78 0.81 23.68
C VAL A 209 -25.44 1.66 22.60
N SER A 210 -25.61 2.95 22.87
CA SER A 210 -26.09 3.97 21.92
C SER A 210 -25.18 5.20 21.97
N ALA A 211 -25.20 6.05 20.94
CA ALA A 211 -24.46 7.31 21.00
C ALA A 211 -25.30 8.39 21.71
N PRO A 212 -24.79 9.08 22.75
CA PRO A 212 -25.56 10.10 23.48
C PRO A 212 -26.08 11.23 22.58
N GLU A 213 -25.26 11.65 21.60
CA GLU A 213 -25.58 12.70 20.63
C GLU A 213 -26.38 12.20 19.42
N ASN A 214 -26.54 10.88 19.28
CA ASN A 214 -27.34 10.27 18.22
C ASN A 214 -27.94 8.93 18.72
N PRO A 215 -29.03 8.97 19.50
CA PRO A 215 -29.64 7.78 20.10
C PRO A 215 -30.15 6.76 19.08
N GLU A 216 -30.37 7.19 17.82
CA GLU A 216 -30.75 6.30 16.72
C GLU A 216 -29.55 5.48 16.18
N TRP A 217 -28.32 5.92 16.46
CA TRP A 217 -27.13 5.15 16.14
C TRP A 217 -26.91 4.05 17.17
N ASN A 218 -27.12 2.80 16.73
CA ASN A 218 -26.78 1.61 17.51
C ASN A 218 -25.80 0.74 16.71
N PRO A 219 -24.68 0.30 17.31
CA PRO A 219 -23.77 -0.64 16.69
C PRO A 219 -24.51 -1.97 16.46
N ARG A 220 -24.40 -2.53 15.26
CA ARG A 220 -25.00 -3.84 14.99
C ARG A 220 -24.36 -4.89 15.90
N SER A 221 -25.17 -5.50 16.76
CA SER A 221 -24.86 -6.71 17.51
C SER A 221 -25.34 -7.94 16.76
N SER A 222 -24.66 -9.07 16.94
CA SER A 222 -25.16 -10.38 16.50
C SER A 222 -26.22 -10.90 17.47
N GLU A 223 -27.18 -11.68 16.97
CA GLU A 223 -28.04 -12.48 17.86
C GLU A 223 -27.16 -13.38 18.73
N GLY A 224 -27.33 -13.28 20.06
CA GLY A 224 -26.54 -14.04 21.03
C GLY A 224 -25.33 -13.30 21.61
N ASP A 225 -25.05 -12.06 21.21
CA ASP A 225 -23.93 -11.30 21.77
C ASP A 225 -24.05 -11.20 23.31
N PRO A 226 -22.95 -11.50 24.04
CA PRO A 226 -22.94 -11.42 25.49
C PRO A 226 -23.07 -9.96 25.94
N ASP A 227 -23.78 -9.74 27.03
CA ASP A 227 -23.95 -8.39 27.60
C ASP A 227 -22.70 -7.89 28.33
N GLN A 228 -21.76 -8.80 28.61
CA GLN A 228 -20.48 -8.50 29.25
C GLN A 228 -19.35 -9.26 28.58
N LEU A 229 -18.22 -8.59 28.36
CA LEU A 229 -17.01 -9.18 27.79
C LEU A 229 -15.77 -8.58 28.44
N THR A 230 -14.71 -9.37 28.60
CA THR A 230 -13.39 -8.79 28.86
C THR A 230 -12.89 -8.02 27.64
N LEU A 231 -12.02 -7.04 27.86
CA LEU A 231 -11.37 -6.28 26.79
C LEU A 231 -10.68 -7.21 25.78
N ARG A 232 -10.01 -8.27 26.25
CA ARG A 232 -9.41 -9.32 25.40
C ARG A 232 -10.46 -10.06 24.56
N ALA A 233 -11.55 -10.49 25.18
CA ALA A 233 -12.61 -11.22 24.48
C ALA A 233 -13.29 -10.38 23.40
N ALA A 234 -13.66 -9.15 23.76
CA ALA A 234 -14.26 -8.19 22.85
C ALA A 234 -13.39 -7.92 21.60
N LEU A 235 -12.06 -7.86 21.75
CA LEU A 235 -11.17 -7.64 20.61
C LEU A 235 -11.08 -8.86 19.68
N PHE A 236 -10.94 -10.08 20.22
CA PHE A 236 -10.79 -11.26 19.37
C PHE A 236 -12.09 -11.67 18.68
N GLU A 237 -13.24 -11.42 19.32
CA GLU A 237 -14.57 -11.53 18.71
C GLU A 237 -14.87 -10.38 17.74
N SER A 238 -14.07 -9.30 17.82
CA SER A 238 -14.27 -8.08 17.04
C SER A 238 -15.66 -7.48 17.29
N ASN A 239 -16.12 -7.47 18.54
CA ASN A 239 -17.45 -7.01 18.94
C ASN A 239 -17.60 -5.49 18.68
N ASN A 240 -18.71 -5.08 18.05
CA ASN A 240 -18.95 -3.68 17.67
C ASN A 240 -19.43 -2.83 18.84
N ALA A 241 -20.34 -3.37 19.66
CA ALA A 241 -20.86 -2.68 20.83
C ALA A 241 -19.75 -2.37 21.84
N ALA A 242 -18.88 -3.34 22.13
CA ALA A 242 -17.72 -3.15 22.98
C ALA A 242 -16.75 -2.09 22.46
N ALA A 243 -16.48 -2.06 21.15
CA ALA A 243 -15.60 -1.02 20.58
C ALA A 243 -16.22 0.38 20.69
N ALA A 244 -17.53 0.49 20.45
CA ALA A 244 -18.26 1.74 20.55
C ALA A 244 -18.31 2.25 22.00
N ASP A 245 -18.71 1.38 22.94
CA ASP A 245 -18.71 1.64 24.38
C ASP A 245 -17.33 2.09 24.87
N LEU A 246 -16.28 1.36 24.49
CA LEU A 246 -14.91 1.69 24.87
C LEU A 246 -14.48 3.07 24.37
N GLN A 247 -14.82 3.44 23.12
CA GLN A 247 -14.55 4.79 22.62
C GLN A 247 -15.33 5.85 23.40
N GLN A 248 -16.57 5.58 23.82
CA GLN A 248 -17.34 6.54 24.63
C GLN A 248 -16.72 6.74 26.01
N GLN A 249 -16.29 5.65 26.66
CA GLN A 249 -15.64 5.71 27.98
C GLN A 249 -14.26 6.39 27.94
N VAL A 250 -13.47 6.11 26.90
CA VAL A 250 -12.13 6.69 26.71
C VAL A 250 -12.17 8.11 26.13
N GLY A 251 -13.21 8.43 25.37
CA GLY A 251 -13.37 9.67 24.63
C GLY A 251 -12.70 9.66 23.24
N SER A 252 -13.45 10.02 22.20
CA SER A 252 -13.00 10.03 20.79
C SER A 252 -11.74 10.84 20.54
N ARG A 253 -11.55 11.97 21.25
CA ARG A 253 -10.33 12.81 21.12
C ARG A 253 -9.05 12.06 21.46
N ASN A 254 -9.13 11.18 22.44
CA ASN A 254 -7.99 10.43 22.92
C ASN A 254 -7.62 9.30 21.95
N VAL A 255 -8.63 8.63 21.39
CA VAL A 255 -8.44 7.67 20.30
C VAL A 255 -7.83 8.35 19.08
N LEU A 256 -8.32 9.53 18.71
CA LEU A 256 -7.82 10.32 17.59
C LEU A 256 -6.38 10.81 17.81
N SER A 257 -6.04 11.27 19.02
CA SER A 257 -4.66 11.67 19.34
C SER A 257 -3.70 10.51 19.11
N LEU A 258 -3.97 9.35 19.72
CA LEU A 258 -3.15 8.16 19.55
C LEU A 258 -3.07 7.71 18.09
N ALA A 259 -4.20 7.69 17.38
CA ALA A 259 -4.23 7.32 15.97
C ALA A 259 -3.43 8.32 15.10
N SER A 260 -3.53 9.61 15.38
CA SER A 260 -2.78 10.67 14.69
C SER A 260 -1.28 10.55 14.94
N ASP A 261 -0.88 10.32 16.20
CA ASP A 261 0.52 10.09 16.58
C ASP A 261 1.06 8.84 15.86
N ALA A 262 0.23 7.82 15.69
CA ALA A 262 0.54 6.64 14.89
C ALA A 262 0.57 6.87 13.35
N GLY A 263 0.18 8.06 12.87
CA GLY A 263 0.21 8.44 11.46
C GLY A 263 -1.14 8.47 10.75
N LEU A 264 -2.26 8.31 11.46
CA LEU A 264 -3.63 8.39 10.92
C LEU A 264 -4.28 9.75 11.20
N SER A 265 -3.71 10.82 10.64
CA SER A 265 -4.03 12.22 11.01
C SER A 265 -5.34 12.80 10.47
N SER A 266 -5.98 12.15 9.50
CA SER A 266 -7.15 12.69 8.77
C SER A 266 -8.49 12.06 9.16
N LEU A 267 -8.61 11.57 10.40
CA LEU A 267 -9.79 10.84 10.87
C LEU A 267 -10.84 11.77 11.49
N PRO A 268 -12.15 11.53 11.24
CA PRO A 268 -13.22 12.36 11.77
C PRO A 268 -13.46 12.10 13.26
N ASN A 269 -13.79 13.15 14.02
CA ASN A 269 -14.20 13.03 15.42
C ASN A 269 -15.70 12.69 15.52
N VAL A 270 -16.04 11.41 15.37
CA VAL A 270 -17.43 10.91 15.42
C VAL A 270 -17.53 9.61 16.24
N PRO A 271 -18.68 9.32 16.87
CA PRO A 271 -18.88 8.08 17.64
C PRO A 271 -18.63 6.81 16.83
N SER A 272 -18.97 6.82 15.54
CA SER A 272 -18.80 5.68 14.64
C SER A 272 -17.35 5.37 14.28
N LEU A 273 -16.39 6.21 14.68
CA LEU A 273 -14.96 6.00 14.43
C LEU A 273 -14.47 4.66 14.98
N ALA A 274 -15.03 4.18 16.10
CA ALA A 274 -14.70 2.89 16.70
C ALA A 274 -14.94 1.71 15.76
N LEU A 275 -15.84 1.89 14.78
CA LEU A 275 -16.17 0.92 13.76
C LEU A 275 -15.39 1.14 12.45
N GLY A 276 -14.49 2.13 12.42
CA GLY A 276 -13.60 2.41 11.29
C GLY A 276 -14.25 3.20 10.15
N THR A 277 -15.07 4.20 10.47
CA THR A 277 -15.72 5.06 9.46
C THR A 277 -14.80 6.11 8.82
N GLY A 278 -13.63 6.37 9.41
CA GLY A 278 -12.61 7.25 8.83
C GLY A 278 -11.90 6.62 7.64
N LEU A 279 -11.33 7.46 6.76
CA LEU A 279 -10.68 6.99 5.53
C LEU A 279 -9.16 6.96 5.67
N VAL A 280 -8.55 5.81 5.37
CA VAL A 280 -7.10 5.58 5.41
C VAL A 280 -6.63 4.90 4.12
N SER A 281 -5.37 5.12 3.74
CA SER A 281 -4.71 4.30 2.72
C SER A 281 -4.14 3.02 3.34
N PRO A 282 -3.92 1.96 2.54
CA PRO A 282 -3.22 0.76 3.00
C PRO A 282 -1.84 1.04 3.59
N LEU A 283 -1.07 1.98 3.01
CA LEU A 283 0.23 2.39 3.54
C LEU A 283 0.10 3.03 4.93
N GLU A 284 -0.81 3.98 5.12
CA GLU A 284 -1.04 4.65 6.40
C GLU A 284 -1.43 3.64 7.49
N LEU A 285 -2.40 2.77 7.21
CA LEU A 285 -2.86 1.78 8.19
C LEU A 285 -1.77 0.76 8.54
N THR A 286 -1.04 0.27 7.54
CA THR A 286 0.06 -0.69 7.76
C THR A 286 1.19 -0.05 8.57
N ALA A 287 1.56 1.19 8.27
CA ALA A 287 2.57 1.92 9.02
C ALA A 287 2.13 2.17 10.48
N ALA A 288 0.88 2.55 10.71
CA ALA A 288 0.36 2.74 12.07
C ALA A 288 0.42 1.44 12.91
N PHE A 289 0.26 0.27 12.28
CA PHE A 289 0.39 -1.02 12.96
C PHE A 289 1.81 -1.36 13.41
N THR A 290 2.85 -0.66 12.95
CA THR A 290 4.22 -0.90 13.44
C THR A 290 4.36 -0.58 14.93
N VAL A 291 3.46 0.24 15.49
CA VAL A 291 3.44 0.56 16.92
C VAL A 291 3.46 -0.68 17.81
N PHE A 292 2.79 -1.76 17.40
CA PHE A 292 2.62 -2.95 18.23
C PHE A 292 3.89 -3.82 18.27
N PRO A 293 4.42 -4.34 17.15
CA PRO A 293 5.68 -5.07 17.16
C PRO A 293 6.89 -4.17 17.46
N GLY A 294 6.78 -2.85 17.23
CA GLY A 294 7.79 -1.84 17.54
C GLY A 294 7.85 -1.46 19.04
N GLY A 295 7.19 -2.21 19.92
CA GLY A 295 7.24 -1.99 21.37
C GLY A 295 6.66 -0.64 21.80
N GLY A 296 5.69 -0.11 21.08
CA GLY A 296 5.03 1.17 21.36
C GLY A 296 5.56 2.35 20.55
N GLU A 297 6.58 2.14 19.70
CA GLU A 297 7.08 3.14 18.78
C GLU A 297 6.61 2.87 17.34
N VAL A 298 6.10 3.91 16.68
CA VAL A 298 5.83 3.86 15.25
C VAL A 298 7.09 4.18 14.48
N ALA A 299 7.43 3.33 13.50
CA ALA A 299 8.51 3.59 12.56
C ALA A 299 7.92 4.28 11.33
N ARG A 300 8.38 5.50 11.03
CA ARG A 300 7.84 6.30 9.91
C ARG A 300 8.24 5.65 8.58
N PRO A 301 7.29 5.43 7.65
CA PRO A 301 7.55 4.65 6.44
C PRO A 301 8.53 5.38 5.49
N ARG A 302 9.55 4.68 4.99
CA ARG A 302 10.48 5.19 3.98
C ARG A 302 10.72 4.21 2.84
N GLY A 303 10.71 4.73 1.61
CA GLY A 303 10.97 3.98 0.37
C GLY A 303 12.41 4.14 -0.14
N MET A 304 13.02 5.29 0.12
CA MET A 304 14.40 5.63 -0.24
C MET A 304 15.21 5.82 1.05
N THR A 305 16.43 5.31 1.07
CA THR A 305 17.37 5.47 2.20
C THR A 305 18.49 6.45 1.87
N GLY A 306 18.85 6.59 0.60
CA GLY A 306 19.92 7.50 0.19
C GLY A 306 19.92 7.75 -1.31
N VAL A 307 20.48 8.90 -1.70
CA VAL A 307 20.69 9.27 -3.09
C VAL A 307 22.14 9.70 -3.26
N PHE A 308 22.79 9.16 -4.29
CA PHE A 308 24.18 9.39 -4.64
C PHE A 308 24.25 10.03 -6.01
N ASP A 309 25.08 11.06 -6.16
CA ASP A 309 25.28 11.70 -7.45
C ASP A 309 26.17 10.88 -8.41
N ALA A 310 26.39 11.39 -9.62
CA ALA A 310 27.23 10.76 -10.63
C ALA A 310 28.70 10.57 -10.19
N THR A 311 29.16 11.31 -9.19
CA THR A 311 30.51 11.19 -8.61
C THR A 311 30.58 10.12 -7.52
N GLY A 312 29.43 9.57 -7.12
CA GLY A 312 29.29 8.67 -5.98
C GLY A 312 29.16 9.40 -4.64
N SER A 313 29.00 10.72 -4.63
CA SER A 313 28.82 11.50 -3.40
C SER A 313 27.38 11.40 -2.92
N GLN A 314 27.16 11.11 -1.64
CA GLN A 314 25.82 11.05 -1.06
C GLN A 314 25.24 12.47 -0.94
N VAL A 315 24.20 12.76 -1.72
CA VAL A 315 23.52 14.07 -1.73
C VAL A 315 22.28 14.09 -0.85
N TRP A 316 21.79 12.92 -0.45
CA TRP A 316 20.64 12.79 0.43
C TRP A 316 20.67 11.50 1.22
N ASP A 317 20.15 11.58 2.44
CA ASP A 317 19.97 10.50 3.39
C ASP A 317 18.59 10.64 4.04
N ARG A 318 17.96 9.51 4.34
CA ARG A 318 16.74 9.47 5.15
C ARG A 318 16.98 8.56 6.34
N PRO A 319 17.27 9.09 7.53
CA PRO A 319 17.48 8.25 8.70
C PRO A 319 16.19 7.54 9.13
N VAL A 320 16.34 6.49 9.94
CA VAL A 320 15.22 5.83 10.60
C VAL A 320 14.62 6.80 11.62
N VAL A 321 13.30 6.99 11.57
CA VAL A 321 12.56 7.83 12.53
C VAL A 321 11.55 6.96 13.27
N ARG A 322 11.70 6.90 14.59
CA ARG A 322 10.80 6.19 15.50
C ARG A 322 10.25 7.14 16.53
N GLU A 323 8.96 7.06 16.78
CA GLU A 323 8.25 7.94 17.72
C GLU A 323 7.42 7.10 18.68
N ARG A 324 7.60 7.33 19.98
CA ARG A 324 6.81 6.70 21.04
C ARG A 324 5.36 7.19 20.96
N VAL A 325 4.42 6.26 20.77
CA VAL A 325 2.97 6.55 20.73
C VAL A 325 2.25 5.98 21.94
N ILE A 326 2.66 4.80 22.40
CA ILE A 326 2.12 4.12 23.58
C ILE A 326 3.26 3.54 24.41
N ARG A 327 2.98 3.25 25.68
CA ARG A 327 3.93 2.54 26.54
C ARG A 327 4.22 1.13 26.03
N GLU A 328 5.42 0.63 26.32
CA GLU A 328 5.88 -0.69 25.87
C GLU A 328 4.97 -1.82 26.39
N GLU A 329 4.49 -1.69 27.64
CA GLU A 329 3.57 -2.64 28.26
C GLU A 329 2.25 -2.71 27.51
N VAL A 330 1.72 -1.56 27.09
CA VAL A 330 0.47 -1.48 26.34
C VAL A 330 0.63 -2.07 24.94
N ALA A 331 1.76 -1.80 24.27
CA ALA A 331 2.07 -2.43 22.98
C ALA A 331 2.13 -3.95 23.08
N PHE A 332 2.74 -4.48 24.15
CA PHE A 332 2.79 -5.93 24.39
C PHE A 332 1.41 -6.50 24.73
N GLN A 333 0.63 -5.86 25.61
CA GLN A 333 -0.72 -6.30 25.95
C GLN A 333 -1.63 -6.32 24.70
N MET A 334 -1.57 -5.28 23.87
CA MET A 334 -2.25 -5.25 22.58
C MET A 334 -1.79 -6.37 21.65
N THR A 335 -0.48 -6.58 21.54
CA THR A 335 0.08 -7.68 20.74
C THR A 335 -0.44 -9.03 21.23
N SER A 336 -0.45 -9.26 22.54
CA SER A 336 -0.99 -10.48 23.16
C SER A 336 -2.48 -10.68 22.85
N MET A 337 -3.29 -9.63 22.87
CA MET A 337 -4.70 -9.71 22.49
C MET A 337 -4.90 -9.93 20.98
N LEU A 338 -4.05 -9.32 20.14
CA LEU A 338 -4.08 -9.50 18.68
C LEU A 338 -3.57 -10.89 18.25
N ARG A 339 -2.78 -11.58 19.08
CA ARG A 339 -2.50 -13.01 18.90
C ARG A 339 -3.76 -13.83 19.06
N ASP A 340 -4.60 -13.55 20.05
CA ASP A 340 -5.85 -14.31 20.24
C ASP A 340 -6.81 -14.17 19.04
N VAL A 341 -6.78 -13.04 18.33
CA VAL A 341 -7.50 -12.89 17.06
C VAL A 341 -7.08 -13.98 16.06
N ILE A 342 -5.78 -14.29 16.00
CA ILE A 342 -5.20 -15.33 15.13
C ILE A 342 -5.41 -16.74 15.68
N GLU A 343 -5.39 -16.93 17.00
CA GLU A 343 -5.46 -18.28 17.57
C GLU A 343 -6.90 -18.81 17.67
N ARG A 344 -7.83 -17.92 18.03
CA ARG A 344 -9.21 -18.30 18.40
C ARG A 344 -10.28 -17.32 17.95
N GLY A 345 -9.90 -16.16 17.44
CA GLY A 345 -10.83 -15.10 17.00
C GLY A 345 -11.07 -15.07 15.50
N THR A 346 -11.42 -13.88 15.01
CA THR A 346 -11.78 -13.68 13.60
C THR A 346 -10.66 -13.97 12.59
N GLY A 347 -9.40 -14.03 13.03
CA GLY A 347 -8.22 -14.38 12.25
C GLY A 347 -7.82 -15.86 12.32
N ALA A 348 -8.53 -16.70 13.10
CA ALA A 348 -8.27 -18.13 13.27
C ALA A 348 -7.99 -18.93 11.97
N PRO A 349 -8.66 -18.64 10.83
CA PRO A 349 -8.35 -19.33 9.57
C PRO A 349 -6.90 -19.19 9.10
N ALA A 350 -6.12 -18.22 9.60
CA ALA A 350 -4.70 -18.09 9.29
C ALA A 350 -3.91 -19.39 9.59
N ARG A 351 -4.28 -20.09 10.67
CA ARG A 351 -3.64 -21.35 11.08
C ARG A 351 -3.87 -22.46 10.06
N SER A 352 -5.11 -22.64 9.60
CA SER A 352 -5.43 -23.64 8.56
C SER A 352 -4.86 -23.27 7.19
N LEU A 353 -4.58 -21.99 6.94
CA LEU A 353 -3.89 -21.50 5.75
C LEU A 353 -2.36 -21.71 5.79
N GLY A 354 -1.82 -22.24 6.90
CA GLY A 354 -0.43 -22.65 7.05
C GLY A 354 0.49 -21.63 7.74
N VAL A 355 -0.05 -20.54 8.30
CA VAL A 355 0.73 -19.60 9.12
C VAL A 355 0.86 -20.20 10.52
N ARG A 356 2.01 -20.80 10.83
CA ARG A 356 2.26 -21.48 12.13
C ARG A 356 3.15 -20.69 13.09
N SER A 357 3.73 -19.61 12.61
CA SER A 357 4.65 -18.78 13.39
C SER A 357 3.95 -17.90 14.43
N ALA A 358 4.74 -17.28 15.31
CA ALA A 358 4.30 -16.22 16.20
C ALA A 358 3.92 -14.98 15.38
N VAL A 359 2.62 -14.78 15.20
CA VAL A 359 2.04 -13.63 14.49
C VAL A 359 0.83 -13.11 15.25
N ALA A 360 0.50 -11.86 15.01
CA ALA A 360 -0.67 -11.18 15.55
C ALA A 360 -1.34 -10.39 14.41
N GLY A 361 -2.64 -10.09 14.52
CA GLY A 361 -3.28 -9.30 13.47
C GLY A 361 -4.75 -9.03 13.72
N LYS A 362 -5.35 -8.27 12.81
CA LYS A 362 -6.75 -7.88 12.88
C LYS A 362 -7.42 -7.94 11.51
N THR A 363 -8.60 -8.56 11.49
CA THR A 363 -9.53 -8.47 10.37
C THR A 363 -10.25 -7.12 10.36
N GLY A 364 -10.44 -6.54 9.18
CA GLY A 364 -11.35 -5.43 8.95
C GLY A 364 -12.38 -5.78 7.89
N THR A 365 -13.61 -5.32 8.10
CA THR A 365 -14.73 -5.47 7.16
C THR A 365 -15.60 -4.24 7.34
N THR A 366 -16.03 -3.65 6.22
CA THR A 366 -16.92 -2.49 6.20
C THR A 366 -18.35 -2.91 5.91
N ASP A 367 -19.28 -1.97 6.08
CA ASP A 367 -20.69 -2.19 5.78
C ASP A 367 -20.88 -2.68 4.33
N GLU A 368 -21.87 -3.56 4.16
CA GLU A 368 -22.20 -4.20 2.87
C GLU A 368 -21.03 -4.96 2.20
N TYR A 369 -19.96 -5.25 2.96
CA TYR A 369 -18.78 -5.96 2.47
C TYR A 369 -18.09 -5.25 1.30
N ARG A 370 -18.03 -3.91 1.35
CA ARG A 370 -17.39 -3.10 0.28
C ARG A 370 -15.87 -3.17 0.33
N ASP A 371 -15.30 -3.25 1.53
CA ASP A 371 -13.87 -3.34 1.78
C ASP A 371 -13.56 -4.51 2.72
N ALA A 372 -12.59 -5.32 2.31
CA ALA A 372 -12.05 -6.39 3.12
C ALA A 372 -10.58 -6.09 3.45
N TRP A 373 -10.26 -6.12 4.74
CA TRP A 373 -8.93 -5.83 5.25
C TRP A 373 -8.37 -6.97 6.09
N PHE A 374 -7.06 -7.11 6.02
CA PHE A 374 -6.31 -7.82 7.04
C PHE A 374 -4.97 -7.12 7.26
N VAL A 375 -4.69 -6.73 8.49
CA VAL A 375 -3.38 -6.18 8.88
C VAL A 375 -2.83 -7.05 9.98
N GLY A 376 -1.68 -7.65 9.72
CA GLY A 376 -1.03 -8.57 10.65
C GLY A 376 0.48 -8.43 10.60
N PHE A 377 1.12 -8.92 11.65
CA PHE A 377 2.54 -8.71 11.85
C PHE A 377 3.21 -9.87 12.59
N SER A 378 4.52 -9.94 12.41
CA SER A 378 5.48 -10.60 13.30
C SER A 378 6.46 -9.55 13.83
N GLN A 379 7.49 -9.95 14.56
CA GLN A 379 8.59 -9.06 14.94
C GLN A 379 9.40 -8.53 13.73
N SER A 380 9.38 -9.23 12.59
CA SER A 380 10.22 -8.87 11.42
C SER A 380 9.47 -8.14 10.31
N VAL A 381 8.13 -8.14 10.32
CA VAL A 381 7.34 -7.51 9.26
C VAL A 381 5.92 -7.21 9.73
N VAL A 382 5.41 -6.05 9.33
CA VAL A 382 3.99 -5.70 9.35
C VAL A 382 3.49 -5.71 7.91
N ALA A 383 2.44 -6.46 7.63
CA ALA A 383 1.83 -6.52 6.31
C ALA A 383 0.33 -6.21 6.38
N GLY A 384 -0.11 -5.26 5.56
CA GLY A 384 -1.51 -4.90 5.39
C GLY A 384 -1.99 -5.25 3.99
N VAL A 385 -3.17 -5.88 3.93
CA VAL A 385 -3.86 -6.24 2.69
C VAL A 385 -5.24 -5.61 2.68
N TRP A 386 -5.57 -4.95 1.57
CA TRP A 386 -6.91 -4.50 1.23
C TRP A 386 -7.39 -5.19 -0.03
N VAL A 387 -8.69 -5.49 -0.10
CA VAL A 387 -9.37 -6.00 -1.30
C VAL A 387 -10.73 -5.30 -1.43
N GLY A 388 -11.07 -4.86 -2.63
CA GLY A 388 -12.33 -4.18 -2.91
C GLY A 388 -12.44 -3.69 -4.36
N PHE A 389 -13.56 -3.04 -4.67
CA PHE A 389 -13.80 -2.40 -5.96
C PHE A 389 -13.41 -0.92 -5.96
N ASP A 390 -12.93 -0.41 -7.10
CA ASP A 390 -12.63 1.01 -7.24
C ASP A 390 -13.84 1.89 -7.00
N GLN A 391 -14.93 1.61 -7.71
CA GLN A 391 -16.24 2.13 -7.38
C GLN A 391 -16.82 1.29 -6.23
N PRO A 392 -17.12 1.89 -5.06
CA PRO A 392 -17.60 1.13 -3.90
C PRO A 392 -18.82 0.29 -4.26
N ALA A 393 -18.67 -1.03 -4.18
CA ALA A 393 -19.71 -2.02 -4.42
C ALA A 393 -19.47 -3.22 -3.49
N SER A 394 -20.53 -3.97 -3.19
CA SER A 394 -20.38 -5.17 -2.37
C SER A 394 -19.50 -6.20 -3.09
N ILE A 395 -18.47 -6.71 -2.41
CA ILE A 395 -17.62 -7.79 -2.92
C ILE A 395 -18.44 -9.08 -3.08
N GLY A 396 -19.44 -9.27 -2.22
CA GLY A 396 -20.37 -10.40 -2.23
C GLY A 396 -20.86 -10.70 -0.81
N HIS A 397 -21.93 -11.48 -0.71
CA HIS A 397 -22.37 -12.03 0.57
C HIS A 397 -21.21 -12.83 1.20
N ASP A 398 -20.93 -12.59 2.48
CA ASP A 398 -19.82 -13.17 3.26
C ASP A 398 -18.40 -12.76 2.87
N ALA A 399 -18.21 -11.64 2.19
CA ALA A 399 -16.88 -11.11 1.86
C ALA A 399 -16.17 -10.44 3.07
N TYR A 400 -16.13 -11.14 4.20
CA TYR A 400 -15.38 -10.73 5.39
C TYR A 400 -13.87 -10.70 5.12
N GLY A 401 -13.16 -9.85 5.87
CA GLY A 401 -11.69 -9.76 5.85
C GLY A 401 -11.00 -11.14 5.98
N ALA A 402 -11.56 -12.03 6.82
CA ALA A 402 -11.05 -13.39 7.04
C ALA A 402 -11.12 -14.31 5.80
N ARG A 403 -12.04 -14.08 4.86
CA ARG A 403 -12.23 -14.91 3.66
C ARG A 403 -11.55 -14.33 2.41
N VAL A 404 -11.41 -13.01 2.40
CA VAL A 404 -10.97 -12.25 1.22
C VAL A 404 -9.51 -11.81 1.36
N ALA A 405 -9.20 -10.97 2.34
CA ALA A 405 -7.87 -10.38 2.52
C ALA A 405 -6.89 -11.30 3.27
N LEU A 406 -7.36 -11.99 4.32
CA LEU A 406 -6.52 -12.86 5.14
C LEU A 406 -5.79 -13.96 4.34
N PRO A 407 -6.39 -14.64 3.34
CA PRO A 407 -5.64 -15.64 2.58
C PRO A 407 -4.52 -15.07 1.72
N ILE A 408 -4.65 -13.83 1.21
CA ILE A 408 -3.57 -13.13 0.51
C ILE A 408 -2.43 -12.84 1.50
N TRP A 409 -2.78 -12.30 2.67
CA TRP A 409 -1.80 -12.03 3.72
C TRP A 409 -1.08 -13.31 4.17
N ALA A 410 -1.81 -14.40 4.40
CA ALA A 410 -1.25 -15.68 4.81
C ALA A 410 -0.31 -16.27 3.75
N ASP A 411 -0.66 -16.15 2.46
CA ASP A 411 0.23 -16.58 1.37
C ASP A 411 1.51 -15.74 1.32
N PHE A 412 1.40 -14.42 1.47
CA PHE A 412 2.56 -13.53 1.56
C PHE A 412 3.49 -13.92 2.72
N MET A 413 2.96 -14.05 3.94
CA MET A 413 3.75 -14.38 5.13
C MET A 413 4.48 -15.72 4.98
N LYS A 414 3.84 -16.74 4.37
CA LYS A 414 4.50 -18.03 4.11
C LYS A 414 5.65 -17.91 3.10
N ARG A 415 5.47 -17.13 2.04
CA ARG A 415 6.50 -16.95 0.99
C ARG A 415 7.73 -16.22 1.51
N THR A 416 7.56 -15.34 2.49
CA THR A 416 8.62 -14.49 3.02
C THR A 416 9.24 -14.98 4.33
N ALA A 417 8.66 -16.00 4.97
CA ALA A 417 9.10 -16.51 6.27
C ALA A 417 10.58 -16.93 6.36
N ARG A 418 11.24 -17.26 5.24
CA ARG A 418 12.68 -17.57 5.25
C ARG A 418 13.55 -16.32 5.33
N GLU A 419 13.14 -15.23 4.68
CA GLU A 419 13.89 -13.98 4.61
C GLU A 419 13.50 -13.00 5.72
N LEU A 420 12.27 -13.14 6.24
CA LEU A 420 11.70 -12.37 7.33
C LEU A 420 11.24 -13.37 8.42
N PRO A 421 12.20 -14.04 9.10
CA PRO A 421 11.89 -15.11 10.03
C PRO A 421 11.13 -14.57 11.24
N PRO A 422 9.90 -15.05 11.50
CA PRO A 422 9.15 -14.61 12.65
C PRO A 422 9.82 -15.12 13.93
N THR A 423 10.07 -14.22 14.87
CA THR A 423 10.51 -14.54 16.23
C THR A 423 9.37 -14.37 17.22
N ASP A 424 9.51 -14.97 18.40
CA ASP A 424 8.54 -14.78 19.48
C ASP A 424 8.47 -13.32 19.92
N PHE A 425 7.26 -12.90 20.30
CA PHE A 425 7.06 -11.56 20.84
C PHE A 425 7.72 -11.44 22.21
N ARG A 426 8.67 -10.51 22.33
CA ARG A 426 9.38 -10.25 23.58
C ARG A 426 8.43 -9.69 24.63
N VAL A 427 8.39 -10.32 25.80
CA VAL A 427 7.68 -9.80 26.98
C VAL A 427 8.53 -8.69 27.60
N PRO A 428 8.00 -7.47 27.81
CA PRO A 428 8.67 -6.41 28.56
C PRO A 428 8.99 -6.86 29.99
N ALA A 429 10.17 -6.48 30.50
CA ALA A 429 10.61 -6.88 31.84
C ALA A 429 9.76 -6.27 32.98
N SER A 430 8.98 -5.23 32.67
CA SER A 430 8.03 -4.59 33.58
C SER A 430 6.68 -5.32 33.68
N LEU A 431 6.49 -6.42 32.95
CA LEU A 431 5.26 -7.20 32.97
C LEU A 431 5.48 -8.59 33.56
N ASP A 432 4.62 -8.93 34.52
CA ASP A 432 4.50 -10.27 35.08
C ASP A 432 3.27 -10.99 34.52
N ALA A 433 3.37 -12.31 34.36
CA ALA A 433 2.25 -13.15 33.98
C ALA A 433 1.53 -13.65 35.24
N GLU A 434 0.24 -13.36 35.33
CA GLU A 434 -0.61 -13.78 36.44
C GLU A 434 -1.70 -14.74 35.94
N GLU A 435 -1.95 -15.81 36.70
CA GLU A 435 -3.06 -16.72 36.46
C GLU A 435 -4.30 -16.20 37.20
N LEU A 436 -5.39 -15.98 36.46
CA LEU A 436 -6.65 -15.49 37.01
C LEU A 436 -7.64 -16.63 37.18
N CYS A 437 -8.50 -16.55 38.19
CA CYS A 437 -9.60 -17.49 38.38
C CYS A 437 -10.52 -17.50 37.15
N SER A 438 -10.86 -18.72 36.69
CA SER A 438 -11.69 -18.99 35.51
C SER A 438 -13.14 -18.55 35.66
#